data_AF-A0A8C6TF56-F1
#
_entry.id   AF-A0A8C6TF56-F1
#
_cell.length_a   1.000
_cell.length_b   1.000
_cell.length_c   1.000
_cell.angle_alpha   90.00
_cell.angle_beta   90.00
_cell.angle_gamma   90.00
#
_symmetry.space_group_name_H-M   'P 1'
#
loop_
_entity.id
_entity.type
_entity.pdbx_description
1 polymer ?
#
loop_
_entity_poly.entity_id
_entity_poly.type
_entity_poly.pdbx_seq_one_letter_code
_entity_poly.pdbx_strand_id
1 'polypeptide(L)'
;MSSVSVFISLLILFSVIVKRESAPTPPPSKPALTEEDVEKKSNAIIEEYLHINDLKEALQCVAELNSASLLFVFVRVGLESTLERSTIAREHMGLLLHHLIKAETLLPQQYYKGLHEILEVAEDMEIDIPHIWLYLTELITPMLHEGGLTMEQLFREISKPLVPLGKAGVLLVQILNMLCKGMTPKKVGAMWIEAGLNWKDFLPKDVDDNKFVTDQKVEYTLGEEVVSKEGSKKVFTGEELGKLLDRLLQDKANNQRIRDWIEANLDEQQTASNNFIRALMTSVCQCAIICKATLLQRYLYDEQKELQALYALQALMVHMEQPANLLRMFFDALYDEDVIKEEAFYKWESSKDPAEQTGKGVALKSVTAFFTWLREAEEESDKE
;
A
#
# COMPACT_ATOMS: atom_id res chain seq x y z
N MET A 1 -41.78 25.65 57.17
CA MET A 1 -40.41 25.30 57.60
C MET A 1 -40.46 23.90 58.22
N SER A 2 -41.00 22.88 57.54
CA SER A 2 -40.56 22.22 56.30
C SER A 2 -39.46 21.20 56.59
N SER A 3 -39.91 19.95 56.67
CA SER A 3 -39.33 18.61 56.80
C SER A 3 -37.96 18.28 56.17
N VAL A 4 -37.04 19.24 56.07
CA VAL A 4 -35.71 19.04 55.47
C VAL A 4 -34.62 18.79 56.53
N SER A 5 -34.83 19.21 57.79
CA SER A 5 -33.80 19.12 58.82
C SER A 5 -33.72 17.76 59.54
N VAL A 6 -34.73 16.89 59.41
CA VAL A 6 -34.73 15.54 60.02
C VAL A 6 -34.18 14.48 59.04
N PHE A 7 -34.23 14.73 57.73
CA PHE A 7 -33.70 13.83 56.70
C PHE A 7 -32.17 13.84 56.59
N ILE A 8 -31.51 14.93 56.98
CA ILE A 8 -30.04 15.07 56.91
C ILE A 8 -29.34 14.31 58.05
N SER A 9 -30.00 14.09 59.19
CA SER A 9 -29.42 13.34 60.32
C SER A 9 -29.53 11.81 60.21
N LEU A 10 -30.37 11.27 59.32
CA LEU A 10 -30.45 9.81 59.07
C LEU A 10 -29.49 9.31 57.99
N LEU A 11 -29.05 10.18 57.07
CA LEU A 11 -28.09 9.81 56.00
C LEU A 11 -26.65 9.67 56.51
N ILE A 12 -26.31 10.29 57.63
CA ILE A 12 -24.96 10.22 58.22
C ILE A 12 -24.76 8.94 59.05
N LEU A 13 -25.84 8.30 59.53
CA LEU A 13 -25.76 7.04 60.29
C LEU A 13 -25.77 5.76 59.42
N PHE A 14 -26.06 5.86 58.12
CA PHE A 14 -26.02 4.71 57.19
C PHE A 14 -24.67 4.55 56.45
N SER A 15 -23.70 5.42 56.70
CA SER A 15 -22.35 5.34 56.09
C SER A 15 -21.34 4.50 56.88
N VAL A 16 -21.78 3.71 57.86
CA VAL A 16 -20.92 2.77 58.59
C VAL A 16 -21.60 1.40 58.55
N ILE A 17 -20.87 0.41 58.02
CA ILE A 17 -21.25 -1.01 57.81
C ILE A 17 -21.78 -1.33 56.40
N VAL A 18 -20.88 -1.22 55.40
CA VAL A 18 -20.84 -2.18 54.29
C VAL A 18 -19.42 -2.73 54.21
N LYS A 19 -19.32 -4.07 54.22
CA LYS A 19 -18.10 -4.87 54.21
C LYS A 19 -17.11 -4.41 53.13
N ARG A 20 -15.82 -4.33 53.50
CA ARG A 20 -14.70 -4.35 52.55
C ARG A 20 -14.74 -5.66 51.77
N GLU A 21 -15.18 -5.57 50.52
CA GLU A 21 -14.94 -6.58 49.50
C GLU A 21 -13.81 -6.04 48.63
N SER A 22 -12.69 -6.76 48.59
CA SER A 22 -11.51 -6.39 47.82
C SER A 22 -11.86 -6.34 46.33
N ALA A 23 -11.71 -5.16 45.72
CA ALA A 23 -11.80 -5.01 44.27
C ALA A 23 -10.82 -5.98 43.57
N PRO A 24 -11.21 -6.62 42.45
CA PRO A 24 -10.31 -7.46 41.69
C PRO A 24 -9.17 -6.58 41.16
N THR A 25 -7.94 -7.05 41.39
CA THR A 25 -6.71 -6.42 40.92
C THR A 25 -6.78 -6.32 39.38
N PRO A 26 -6.45 -5.17 38.76
CA PRO A 26 -6.33 -5.11 37.32
C PRO A 26 -5.30 -6.16 36.85
N PRO A 27 -5.52 -6.81 35.70
CA PRO A 27 -4.57 -7.79 35.16
C PRO A 27 -3.19 -7.14 35.04
N PRO A 28 -2.10 -7.90 35.27
CA PRO A 28 -0.75 -7.35 35.16
C PRO A 28 -0.57 -6.75 33.76
N SER A 29 -0.22 -5.46 33.72
CA SER A 29 0.17 -4.79 32.48
C SER A 29 1.29 -5.59 31.83
N LYS A 30 1.13 -5.96 30.54
CA LYS A 30 2.21 -6.57 29.74
C LYS A 30 3.49 -5.73 29.97
N PRO A 31 4.66 -6.36 30.15
CA PRO A 31 5.92 -5.62 30.24
C PRO A 31 6.04 -4.68 29.03
N ALA A 32 6.41 -3.42 29.26
CA ALA A 32 6.73 -2.52 28.16
C ALA A 32 7.88 -3.14 27.35
N LEU A 33 7.72 -3.23 26.02
CA LEU A 33 8.74 -3.78 25.15
C LEU A 33 10.01 -2.91 25.22
N THR A 34 11.17 -3.56 25.22
CA THR A 34 12.45 -2.86 25.08
C THR A 34 12.72 -2.54 23.61
N GLU A 35 13.67 -1.64 23.34
CA GLU A 35 14.11 -1.35 21.98
C GLU A 35 14.63 -2.59 21.25
N GLU A 36 15.40 -3.45 21.94
CA GLU A 36 15.88 -4.72 21.39
C GLU A 36 14.73 -5.69 21.03
N ASP A 37 13.68 -5.74 21.84
CA ASP A 37 12.50 -6.55 21.54
C ASP A 37 11.75 -6.02 20.31
N VAL A 38 11.62 -4.70 20.20
CA VAL A 38 10.98 -4.05 19.05
C VAL A 38 11.82 -4.28 17.80
N GLU A 39 13.15 -4.17 17.87
CA GLU A 39 14.06 -4.40 16.75
C GLU A 39 13.94 -5.84 16.20
N LYS A 40 13.97 -6.85 17.08
CA LYS A 40 13.82 -8.26 16.66
C LYS A 40 12.47 -8.51 15.99
N LYS A 41 11.39 -7.97 16.55
CA LYS A 41 10.04 -8.12 15.97
C LYS A 41 9.90 -7.35 14.67
N SER A 42 10.48 -6.15 14.58
CA SER A 42 10.47 -5.32 13.37
C SER A 42 11.11 -6.06 12.22
N ASN A 43 12.31 -6.63 12.44
CA ASN A 43 12.98 -7.45 11.44
C ASN A 43 12.10 -8.61 10.94
N ALA A 44 11.47 -9.36 11.84
CA ALA A 44 10.59 -10.46 11.45
C ALA A 44 9.40 -9.99 10.58
N ILE A 45 8.71 -8.93 11.00
CA ILE A 45 7.58 -8.35 10.26
C ILE A 45 8.02 -7.87 8.87
N ILE A 46 9.17 -7.19 8.79
CA ILE A 46 9.69 -6.63 7.54
C ILE A 46 10.08 -7.76 6.57
N GLU A 47 10.78 -8.81 7.02
CA GLU A 47 11.11 -9.94 6.16
C GLU A 47 9.86 -10.66 5.64
N GLU A 48 8.88 -10.91 6.51
CA GLU A 48 7.63 -11.55 6.11
C GLU A 48 6.86 -10.70 5.10
N TYR A 49 6.76 -9.39 5.34
CA TYR A 49 6.14 -8.46 4.40
C TYR A 49 6.87 -8.43 3.06
N LEU A 50 8.20 -8.35 3.04
CA LEU A 50 8.95 -8.32 1.78
C LEU A 50 8.88 -9.65 1.02
N HIS A 51 8.63 -10.76 1.72
CA HIS A 51 8.48 -12.08 1.11
C HIS A 51 7.07 -12.33 0.56
N ILE A 52 6.03 -12.01 1.34
CA ILE A 52 4.63 -12.35 1.05
C ILE A 52 3.90 -11.18 0.36
N ASN A 53 4.37 -9.95 0.56
CA ASN A 53 3.76 -8.71 0.12
C ASN A 53 2.32 -8.49 0.64
N ASP A 54 1.99 -9.07 1.80
CA ASP A 54 0.71 -8.81 2.47
C ASP A 54 0.79 -7.54 3.32
N LEU A 55 0.42 -6.43 2.70
CA LEU A 55 0.37 -5.13 3.36
C LEU A 55 -0.62 -5.11 4.54
N LYS A 56 -1.75 -5.81 4.47
CA LYS A 56 -2.76 -5.75 5.55
C LYS A 56 -2.25 -6.44 6.80
N GLU A 57 -1.64 -7.61 6.62
CA GLU A 57 -1.03 -8.35 7.73
C GLU A 57 0.12 -7.55 8.34
N ALA A 58 1.01 -6.99 7.52
CA ALA A 58 2.12 -6.16 8.00
C ALA A 58 1.63 -4.98 8.88
N LEU A 59 0.59 -4.26 8.43
CA LEU A 59 -0.01 -3.17 9.21
C LEU A 59 -0.57 -3.66 10.56
N GLN A 60 -1.24 -4.82 10.55
CA GLN A 60 -1.79 -5.43 11.76
C GLN A 60 -0.68 -5.84 12.73
N CYS A 61 0.37 -6.50 12.26
CA CYS A 61 1.50 -6.91 13.09
C CYS A 61 2.20 -5.70 13.75
N VAL A 62 2.37 -4.59 13.01
CA VAL A 62 2.95 -3.36 13.57
C VAL A 62 2.04 -2.76 14.64
N ALA A 63 0.72 -2.72 14.40
CA ALA A 63 -0.24 -2.26 15.41
C ALA A 63 -0.19 -3.12 16.69
N GLU A 64 0.00 -4.44 16.55
CA GLU A 64 0.10 -5.40 17.66
C GLU A 64 1.39 -5.28 18.48
N LEU A 65 2.43 -4.60 17.97
CA LEU A 65 3.59 -4.23 18.79
C LEU A 65 3.17 -3.37 19.98
N ASN A 66 2.07 -2.60 19.84
CA ASN A 66 1.48 -1.74 20.87
C ASN A 66 2.52 -0.88 21.62
N SER A 67 3.50 -0.36 20.87
CA SER A 67 4.69 0.33 21.38
C SER A 67 4.93 1.64 20.63
N ALA A 68 3.91 2.50 20.58
CA ALA A 68 3.88 3.72 19.76
C ALA A 68 5.11 4.64 19.93
N SER A 69 5.66 4.74 21.15
CA SER A 69 6.84 5.57 21.44
C SER A 69 8.17 5.01 20.93
N LEU A 70 8.18 3.74 20.54
CA LEU A 70 9.36 3.01 20.03
C LEU A 70 9.23 2.68 18.54
N LEU A 71 8.19 3.13 17.84
CA LEU A 71 8.02 2.83 16.42
C LEU A 71 9.10 3.48 15.54
N PHE A 72 9.84 4.47 16.02
CA PHE A 72 11.05 4.95 15.34
C PHE A 72 12.06 3.82 15.07
N VAL A 73 12.13 2.81 15.95
CA VAL A 73 12.97 1.61 15.79
C VAL A 73 12.52 0.80 14.58
N PHE A 74 11.21 0.61 14.41
CA PHE A 74 10.66 -0.08 13.23
C PHE A 74 11.05 0.65 11.94
N VAL A 75 10.99 1.98 11.95
CA VAL A 75 11.42 2.80 10.81
C VAL A 75 12.91 2.66 10.54
N ARG A 76 13.78 2.82 11.56
CA ARG A 76 15.23 2.65 11.42
C ARG A 76 15.56 1.28 10.83
N VAL A 77 15.11 0.20 11.49
CA VAL A 77 15.37 -1.19 11.07
C VAL A 77 14.90 -1.44 9.65
N GLY A 78 13.75 -0.85 9.31
CA GLY A 78 13.21 -0.93 7.98
C GLY A 78 14.02 -0.27 6.90
N LEU A 79 14.50 0.95 7.16
CA LEU A 79 15.38 1.66 6.24
C LEU A 79 16.73 0.93 6.12
N GLU A 80 17.36 0.56 7.22
CA GLU A 80 18.65 -0.14 7.26
C GLU A 80 18.62 -1.47 6.50
N SER A 81 17.61 -2.30 6.77
CA SER A 81 17.51 -3.63 6.18
C SER A 81 17.21 -3.60 4.67
N THR A 82 16.63 -2.52 4.14
CA THR A 82 16.18 -2.43 2.74
C THR A 82 17.01 -1.51 1.86
N LEU A 83 17.80 -0.60 2.44
CA LEU A 83 18.55 0.42 1.71
C LEU A 83 19.37 -0.14 0.55
N GLU A 84 20.09 -1.25 0.78
CA GLU A 84 20.96 -1.89 -0.21
C GLU A 84 20.32 -3.10 -0.92
N ARG A 85 19.02 -3.34 -0.72
CA ARG A 85 18.29 -4.39 -1.46
C ARG A 85 17.93 -3.92 -2.89
N SER A 86 16.92 -4.55 -3.48
CA SER A 86 16.40 -4.16 -4.80
C SER A 86 15.55 -2.88 -4.72
N THR A 87 15.37 -2.21 -5.86
CA THR A 87 14.43 -1.08 -6.00
C THR A 87 13.02 -1.46 -5.54
N ILE A 88 12.57 -2.67 -5.86
CA ILE A 88 11.25 -3.17 -5.46
C ILE A 88 11.14 -3.27 -3.93
N ALA A 89 12.17 -3.79 -3.25
CA ALA A 89 12.16 -3.89 -1.79
C ALA A 89 12.08 -2.50 -1.12
N ARG A 90 12.83 -1.51 -1.65
CA ARG A 90 12.76 -0.13 -1.18
C ARG A 90 11.39 0.51 -1.43
N GLU A 91 10.82 0.30 -2.60
CA GLU A 91 9.49 0.80 -2.94
C GLU A 91 8.41 0.21 -2.03
N HIS A 92 8.40 -1.12 -1.85
CA HIS A 92 7.49 -1.80 -0.92
C HIS A 92 7.66 -1.28 0.50
N MET A 93 8.89 -1.03 0.94
CA MET A 93 9.14 -0.55 2.29
C MET A 93 8.68 0.89 2.51
N GLY A 94 8.94 1.79 1.54
CA GLY A 94 8.41 3.14 1.56
C GLY A 94 6.87 3.16 1.56
N LEU A 95 6.23 2.27 0.79
CA LEU A 95 4.78 2.10 0.80
C LEU A 95 4.24 1.60 2.14
N LEU A 96 4.90 0.62 2.78
CA LEU A 96 4.50 0.15 4.11
C LEU A 96 4.51 1.29 5.13
N LEU A 97 5.61 2.06 5.18
CA LEU A 97 5.72 3.22 6.07
C LEU A 97 4.63 4.27 5.77
N HIS A 98 4.35 4.52 4.49
CA HIS A 98 3.29 5.45 4.09
C HIS A 98 1.93 4.98 4.60
N HIS A 99 1.63 3.70 4.45
CA HIS A 99 0.37 3.12 4.90
C HIS A 99 0.23 3.11 6.42
N LEU A 100 1.34 2.94 7.17
CA LEU A 100 1.33 3.08 8.62
C LEU A 100 1.01 4.52 9.08
N ILE A 101 1.54 5.54 8.38
CA ILE A 101 1.20 6.96 8.62
C ILE A 101 -0.28 7.21 8.30
N LYS A 102 -0.73 6.74 7.14
CA LYS A 102 -2.11 6.91 6.67
C LYS A 102 -3.14 6.24 7.58
N ALA A 103 -2.77 5.11 8.19
CA ALA A 103 -3.58 4.39 9.16
C ALA A 103 -3.42 4.93 10.60
N GLU A 104 -2.68 6.02 10.79
CA GLU A 104 -2.38 6.65 12.10
C GLU A 104 -1.71 5.69 13.11
N THR A 105 -1.16 4.57 12.63
CA THR A 105 -0.43 3.60 13.46
C THR A 105 0.99 4.10 13.75
N LEU A 106 1.62 4.72 12.76
CA LEU A 106 2.91 5.40 12.89
C LEU A 106 2.68 6.91 12.95
N LEU A 107 3.17 7.56 14.01
CA LEU A 107 3.11 9.02 14.11
C LEU A 107 4.25 9.66 13.30
N PRO A 108 4.05 10.83 12.66
CA PRO A 108 5.10 11.51 11.90
C PRO A 108 6.39 11.75 12.69
N GLN A 109 6.29 12.05 13.99
CA GLN A 109 7.47 12.26 14.84
C GLN A 109 8.33 11.00 15.00
N GLN A 110 7.71 9.82 15.01
CA GLN A 110 8.42 8.55 15.07
C GLN A 110 9.06 8.22 13.72
N TYR A 111 8.38 8.53 12.61
CA TYR A 111 8.94 8.42 11.28
C TYR A 111 10.18 9.29 11.10
N TYR A 112 10.10 10.59 11.44
CA TYR A 112 11.24 11.49 11.33
C TYR A 112 12.40 11.06 12.22
N LYS A 113 12.13 10.61 13.47
CA LYS A 113 13.18 10.14 14.37
C LYS A 113 13.96 8.97 13.77
N GLY A 114 13.28 7.93 13.29
CA GLY A 114 13.96 6.77 12.70
C GLY A 114 14.67 7.09 11.39
N LEU A 115 14.12 8.01 10.58
CA LEU A 115 14.76 8.46 9.35
C LEU A 115 16.00 9.34 9.61
N HIS A 116 15.96 10.21 10.63
CA HIS A 116 17.09 11.06 11.01
C HIS A 116 18.31 10.24 11.41
N GLU A 117 18.13 9.11 12.09
CA GLU A 117 19.23 8.19 12.46
C GLU A 117 20.03 7.70 11.23
N ILE A 118 19.39 7.59 10.05
CA ILE A 118 20.06 7.25 8.78
C ILE A 118 20.63 8.49 8.08
N LEU A 119 19.84 9.58 8.02
CA LEU A 119 20.25 10.80 7.33
C LEU A 119 21.46 11.48 7.95
N GLU A 120 21.65 11.37 9.27
CA GLU A 120 22.81 11.93 9.98
C GLU A 120 24.14 11.29 9.56
N VAL A 121 24.13 10.04 9.12
CA VAL A 121 25.33 9.29 8.68
C VAL A 121 25.36 9.04 7.16
N ALA A 122 24.38 9.55 6.41
CA ALA A 122 24.23 9.26 4.98
C ALA A 122 25.40 9.79 4.12
N GLU A 123 26.05 10.89 4.51
CA GLU A 123 27.25 11.39 3.82
C GLU A 123 28.42 10.42 3.95
N ASP A 124 28.63 9.84 5.13
CA ASP A 124 29.69 8.84 5.35
C ASP A 124 29.38 7.56 4.59
N MET A 125 28.12 7.13 4.59
CA MET A 125 27.66 5.95 3.85
C MET A 125 27.78 6.12 2.32
N GLU A 126 27.78 7.34 1.78
CA GLU A 126 27.96 7.60 0.35
C GLU A 126 29.32 7.08 -0.18
N ILE A 127 30.32 6.97 0.70
CA ILE A 127 31.64 6.42 0.37
C ILE A 127 31.52 4.95 -0.08
N ASP A 128 30.74 4.16 0.66
CA ASP A 128 30.55 2.73 0.40
C ASP A 128 29.35 2.47 -0.53
N ILE A 129 28.36 3.36 -0.53
CA ILE A 129 27.10 3.25 -1.28
C ILE A 129 26.94 4.49 -2.16
N PRO A 130 27.55 4.54 -3.37
CA PRO A 130 27.53 5.72 -4.23
C PRO A 130 26.13 6.20 -4.65
N HIS A 131 25.13 5.32 -4.59
CA HIS A 131 23.74 5.60 -4.97
C HIS A 131 22.82 5.82 -3.75
N ILE A 132 23.35 6.03 -2.55
CA ILE A 132 22.55 6.14 -1.32
C ILE A 132 21.44 7.19 -1.41
N TRP A 133 21.71 8.34 -2.02
CA TRP A 133 20.72 9.41 -2.16
C TRP A 133 19.53 8.99 -3.05
N LEU A 134 19.78 8.18 -4.09
CA LEU A 134 18.72 7.59 -4.91
C LEU A 134 17.94 6.54 -4.10
N TYR A 135 18.62 5.71 -3.31
CA TYR A 135 17.98 4.67 -2.50
C TYR A 135 17.10 5.26 -1.40
N LEU A 136 17.58 6.29 -0.70
CA LEU A 136 16.80 7.07 0.24
C LEU A 136 15.60 7.73 -0.45
N THR A 137 15.78 8.24 -1.66
CA THR A 137 14.67 8.81 -2.45
C THR A 137 13.58 7.78 -2.73
N GLU A 138 13.93 6.55 -3.11
CA GLU A 138 12.96 5.46 -3.34
C GLU A 138 12.18 5.10 -2.07
N LEU A 139 12.81 5.17 -0.89
CA LEU A 139 12.18 4.92 0.41
C LEU A 139 11.30 6.09 0.89
N ILE A 140 11.69 7.34 0.61
CA ILE A 140 11.04 8.54 1.14
C ILE A 140 9.88 9.01 0.25
N THR A 141 10.01 8.92 -1.07
CA THR A 141 9.02 9.47 -2.03
C THR A 141 7.58 9.01 -1.78
N PRO A 142 7.31 7.74 -1.41
CA PRO A 142 5.95 7.29 -1.09
C PRO A 142 5.25 8.07 0.03
N MET A 143 5.98 8.76 0.92
CA MET A 143 5.37 9.63 1.94
C MET A 143 4.55 10.77 1.34
N LEU A 144 4.84 11.20 0.12
CA LEU A 144 4.13 12.28 -0.56
C LEU A 144 2.87 11.79 -1.31
N HIS A 145 2.57 10.49 -1.24
CA HIS A 145 1.30 9.97 -1.74
C HIS A 145 0.12 10.46 -0.87
N GLU A 146 -1.08 10.39 -1.44
CA GLU A 146 -2.31 10.81 -0.77
C GLU A 146 -2.53 10.10 0.58
N GLY A 147 -2.73 10.88 1.63
CA GLY A 147 -2.89 10.40 3.01
C GLY A 147 -1.56 10.23 3.75
N GLY A 148 -0.43 10.57 3.12
CA GLY A 148 0.87 10.69 3.77
C GLY A 148 1.14 12.10 4.31
N LEU A 149 2.39 12.54 4.21
CA LEU A 149 2.88 13.82 4.71
C LEU A 149 2.79 14.90 3.63
N THR A 150 2.61 16.16 4.04
CA THR A 150 2.70 17.27 3.09
C THR A 150 4.14 17.48 2.65
N MET A 151 4.34 18.01 1.42
CA MET A 151 5.68 18.32 0.92
C MET A 151 6.40 19.31 1.84
N GLU A 152 5.68 20.28 2.40
CA GLU A 152 6.21 21.23 3.39
C GLU A 152 6.77 20.49 4.62
N GLN A 153 5.95 19.66 5.27
CA GLN A 153 6.33 18.96 6.49
C GLN A 153 7.52 18.05 6.24
N LEU A 154 7.44 17.24 5.18
CA LEU A 154 8.48 16.27 4.86
C LEU A 154 9.80 16.96 4.54
N PHE A 155 9.80 17.93 3.62
CA PHE A 155 11.05 18.54 3.14
C PHE A 155 11.73 19.36 4.23
N ARG A 156 10.98 20.08 5.06
CA ARG A 156 11.55 20.82 6.20
C ARG A 156 12.14 19.88 7.25
N GLU A 157 11.49 18.76 7.55
CA GLU A 157 11.96 17.82 8.57
C GLU A 157 13.17 16.99 8.11
N ILE A 158 13.15 16.41 6.90
CA ILE A 158 14.26 15.59 6.41
C ILE A 158 15.53 16.40 6.10
N SER A 159 15.37 17.70 5.84
CA SER A 159 16.51 18.58 5.56
C SER A 159 17.28 18.97 6.82
N LYS A 160 16.71 18.85 8.02
CA LYS A 160 17.36 19.27 9.29
C LYS A 160 18.76 18.67 9.49
N PRO A 161 18.96 17.34 9.41
CA PRO A 161 20.31 16.76 9.52
C PRO A 161 21.19 17.06 8.30
N LEU A 162 20.60 17.35 7.14
CA LEU A 162 21.31 17.45 5.85
C LEU A 162 21.79 18.86 5.50
N VAL A 163 21.17 19.91 6.06
CA VAL A 163 21.59 21.30 5.84
C VAL A 163 23.02 21.56 6.35
N PRO A 164 23.40 21.13 7.58
CA PRO A 164 24.78 21.24 8.06
C PRO A 164 25.79 20.50 7.18
N LEU A 165 25.38 19.40 6.54
CA LEU A 165 26.21 18.60 5.63
C LEU A 165 26.25 19.18 4.19
N GLY A 166 25.42 20.19 3.88
CA GLY A 166 25.26 20.70 2.53
C GLY A 166 24.62 19.70 1.55
N LYS A 167 23.98 18.65 2.05
CA LYS A 167 23.38 17.55 1.25
C LYS A 167 21.86 17.66 1.09
N ALA A 168 21.20 18.60 1.78
CA ALA A 168 19.74 18.75 1.70
C ALA A 168 19.28 18.98 0.26
N GLY A 169 19.90 19.92 -0.46
CA GLY A 169 19.59 20.18 -1.87
C GLY A 169 19.72 18.93 -2.77
N VAL A 170 20.72 18.09 -2.52
CA VAL A 170 20.96 16.85 -3.29
C VAL A 170 19.78 15.89 -3.15
N LEU A 171 19.36 15.59 -1.91
CA LEU A 171 18.25 14.69 -1.65
C LEU A 171 16.93 15.25 -2.20
N LEU A 172 16.64 16.54 -1.97
CA LEU A 172 15.39 17.15 -2.42
C LEU A 172 15.27 17.15 -3.95
N VAL A 173 16.35 17.44 -4.68
CA VAL A 173 16.37 17.33 -6.16
C VAL A 173 16.07 15.91 -6.61
N GLN A 174 16.65 14.89 -5.96
CA GLN A 174 16.37 13.49 -6.30
C GLN A 174 14.90 13.13 -6.09
N ILE A 175 14.30 13.56 -4.97
CA ILE A 175 12.86 13.36 -4.69
C ILE A 175 12.01 14.06 -5.74
N LEU A 176 12.29 15.32 -6.06
CA LEU A 176 11.56 16.08 -7.08
C LEU A 176 11.65 15.40 -8.46
N ASN A 177 12.84 14.92 -8.84
CA ASN A 177 13.04 14.18 -10.08
C ASN A 177 12.28 12.84 -10.08
N MET A 178 12.20 12.17 -8.93
CA MET A 178 11.41 10.94 -8.79
C MET A 178 9.91 11.23 -8.95
N LEU A 179 9.39 12.30 -8.34
CA LEU A 179 8.01 12.75 -8.52
C LEU A 179 7.73 13.08 -9.99
N CYS A 180 8.66 13.72 -10.70
CA CYS A 180 8.55 14.02 -12.12
C CYS A 180 8.43 12.76 -13.01
N LYS A 181 8.73 11.56 -12.52
CA LYS A 181 8.43 10.29 -13.22
C LYS A 181 6.95 9.89 -13.08
N GLY A 182 6.26 10.35 -12.04
CA GLY A 182 4.85 10.04 -11.76
C GLY A 182 3.87 11.18 -12.04
N MET A 183 4.35 12.41 -12.20
CA MET A 183 3.54 13.59 -12.46
C MET A 183 4.33 14.64 -13.26
N THR A 184 3.65 15.59 -13.89
CA THR A 184 4.33 16.60 -14.72
C THR A 184 5.19 17.54 -13.87
N PRO A 185 6.32 18.07 -14.41
CA PRO A 185 7.15 19.05 -13.70
C PRO A 185 6.35 20.28 -13.24
N LYS A 186 5.37 20.71 -14.03
CA LYS A 186 4.43 21.78 -13.66
C LYS A 186 3.67 21.46 -12.36
N LYS A 187 3.18 20.22 -12.21
CA LYS A 187 2.45 19.80 -11.02
C LYS A 187 3.37 19.69 -9.80
N VAL A 188 4.57 19.12 -9.96
CA VAL A 188 5.58 19.07 -8.89
C VAL A 188 5.97 20.49 -8.45
N GLY A 189 6.17 21.40 -9.41
CA GLY A 189 6.44 22.82 -9.16
C GLY A 189 5.32 23.49 -8.38
N ALA A 190 4.06 23.25 -8.75
CA ALA A 190 2.91 23.74 -8.00
C ALA A 190 2.90 23.23 -6.55
N MET A 191 3.16 21.94 -6.32
CA MET A 191 3.28 21.39 -4.96
C MET A 191 4.38 22.07 -4.14
N TRP A 192 5.54 22.33 -4.75
CA TRP A 192 6.65 23.03 -4.10
C TRP A 192 6.27 24.46 -3.70
N ILE A 193 5.63 25.20 -4.60
CA ILE A 193 5.20 26.59 -4.38
C ILE A 193 4.08 26.66 -3.34
N GLU A 194 3.09 25.78 -3.42
CA GLU A 194 1.99 25.68 -2.45
C GLU A 194 2.50 25.32 -1.05
N ALA A 195 3.56 24.52 -0.96
CA ALA A 195 4.24 24.20 0.29
C ALA A 195 5.08 25.36 0.85
N GLY A 196 5.17 26.50 0.15
CA GLY A 196 5.94 27.66 0.59
C GLY A 196 7.44 27.38 0.73
N LEU A 197 7.97 26.47 -0.07
CA LEU A 197 9.37 26.04 -0.02
C LEU A 197 10.27 26.98 -0.82
N ASN A 198 11.48 27.22 -0.31
CA ASN A 198 12.47 28.05 -0.97
C ASN A 198 13.84 27.37 -0.92
N TRP A 199 14.55 27.31 -2.04
CA TRP A 199 15.87 26.67 -2.11
C TRP A 199 16.89 27.28 -1.14
N LYS A 200 16.77 28.57 -0.80
CA LYS A 200 17.63 29.22 0.20
C LYS A 200 17.54 28.61 1.60
N ASP A 201 16.45 27.92 1.91
CA ASP A 201 16.28 27.22 3.19
C ASP A 201 17.09 25.91 3.23
N PHE A 202 17.49 25.38 2.07
CA PHE A 202 18.09 24.04 1.92
C PHE A 202 19.51 24.04 1.35
N LEU A 203 19.98 25.19 0.86
CA LEU A 203 21.30 25.33 0.25
C LEU A 203 22.28 26.03 1.21
N PRO A 204 23.58 25.70 1.12
CA PRO A 204 24.63 26.47 1.79
C PRO A 204 24.59 27.96 1.41
N LYS A 205 24.98 28.84 2.33
CA LYS A 205 24.85 30.31 2.16
C LYS A 205 25.67 30.89 1.00
N ASP A 206 26.69 30.17 0.56
CA ASP A 206 27.62 30.52 -0.51
C ASP A 206 27.18 30.02 -1.89
N VAL A 207 26.10 29.23 -1.96
CA VAL A 207 25.52 28.73 -3.21
C VAL A 207 24.48 29.70 -3.74
N ASP A 208 24.61 30.07 -5.02
CA ASP A 208 23.60 30.83 -5.76
C ASP A 208 22.41 29.93 -6.10
N ASP A 209 21.23 30.26 -5.60
CA ASP A 209 20.01 29.48 -5.75
C ASP A 209 19.53 29.42 -7.21
N ASN A 210 19.64 30.51 -7.97
CA ASN A 210 19.23 30.53 -9.38
C ASN A 210 20.15 29.66 -10.24
N LYS A 211 21.46 29.73 -9.96
CA LYS A 211 22.44 28.87 -10.63
C LYS A 211 22.20 27.40 -10.29
N PHE A 212 21.98 27.08 -9.01
CA PHE A 212 21.68 25.72 -8.57
C PHE A 212 20.44 25.15 -9.28
N VAL A 213 19.35 25.91 -9.31
CA VAL A 213 18.09 25.50 -9.92
C VAL A 213 18.26 25.21 -11.42
N THR A 214 19.05 26.03 -12.11
CA THR A 214 19.37 25.84 -13.54
C THR A 214 20.27 24.62 -13.76
N ASP A 215 21.34 24.49 -12.97
CA ASP A 215 22.30 23.38 -13.09
C ASP A 215 21.63 22.03 -12.81
N GLN A 216 20.67 22.00 -11.87
CA GLN A 216 19.90 20.81 -11.49
C GLN A 216 18.64 20.58 -12.33
N LYS A 217 18.29 21.50 -13.24
CA LYS A 217 17.09 21.44 -14.10
C LYS A 217 15.76 21.34 -13.33
N VAL A 218 15.67 22.09 -12.24
CA VAL A 218 14.47 22.15 -11.37
C VAL A 218 13.79 23.53 -11.44
N GLU A 219 13.87 24.22 -12.57
CA GLU A 219 13.34 25.58 -12.80
C GLU A 219 11.83 25.65 -12.59
N TYR A 220 11.12 24.54 -12.77
CA TYR A 220 9.68 24.43 -12.48
C TYR A 220 9.31 24.74 -11.03
N THR A 221 10.27 24.70 -10.09
CA THR A 221 10.08 25.12 -8.68
C THR A 221 10.02 26.64 -8.50
N LEU A 222 10.36 27.44 -9.52
CA LEU A 222 10.32 28.91 -9.48
C LEU A 222 8.96 29.49 -9.90
N GLY A 223 8.06 28.65 -10.42
CA GLY A 223 6.72 29.08 -10.83
C GLY A 223 6.65 29.81 -12.18
N GLU A 224 7.77 29.91 -12.90
CA GLU A 224 7.74 30.33 -14.30
C GLU A 224 7.12 29.22 -15.16
N GLU A 225 6.36 29.59 -16.20
CA GLU A 225 5.91 28.64 -17.21
C GLU A 225 7.15 28.06 -17.89
N VAL A 226 7.62 26.91 -17.39
CA VAL A 226 8.54 26.07 -18.12
C VAL A 226 7.74 25.61 -19.33
N VAL A 227 7.95 26.31 -20.46
CA VAL A 227 7.63 25.78 -21.77
C VAL A 227 8.44 24.51 -21.85
N SER A 228 7.78 23.38 -21.61
CA SER A 228 8.35 22.07 -21.87
C SER A 228 8.89 22.15 -23.28
N LYS A 229 10.22 22.22 -23.45
CA LYS A 229 10.79 21.69 -24.67
C LYS A 229 10.43 20.23 -24.59
N GLU A 230 9.34 19.85 -25.26
CA GLU A 230 8.91 18.48 -25.43
C GLU A 230 10.07 17.74 -26.09
N GLY A 231 11.04 17.31 -25.27
CA GLY A 231 11.90 16.22 -25.62
C GLY A 231 10.96 15.05 -25.88
N SER A 232 11.17 14.37 -27.01
CA SER A 232 10.41 13.19 -27.39
C SER A 232 10.19 12.32 -26.15
N LYS A 233 8.94 12.24 -25.66
CA LYS A 233 8.57 11.34 -24.57
C LYS A 233 8.94 9.91 -25.01
N LYS A 234 9.32 9.07 -24.05
CA LYS A 234 9.72 7.69 -24.36
C LYS A 234 8.52 6.99 -25.02
N VAL A 235 8.71 6.46 -26.23
CA VAL A 235 7.70 5.64 -26.88
C VAL A 235 7.70 4.26 -26.21
N PHE A 236 6.58 3.90 -25.58
CA PHE A 236 6.39 2.62 -24.92
C PHE A 236 5.67 1.62 -25.83
N THR A 237 6.07 0.36 -25.74
CA THR A 237 5.33 -0.77 -26.33
C THR A 237 4.08 -1.10 -25.52
N GLY A 238 3.13 -1.85 -26.11
CA GLY A 238 1.91 -2.26 -25.40
C GLY A 238 2.17 -3.11 -24.16
N GLU A 239 3.19 -3.97 -24.19
CA GLU A 239 3.58 -4.81 -23.06
C GLU A 239 4.22 -3.99 -21.92
N GLU A 240 5.09 -3.03 -22.25
CA GLU A 240 5.66 -2.11 -21.26
C GLU A 240 4.56 -1.27 -20.59
N LEU A 241 3.59 -0.78 -21.36
CA LEU A 241 2.45 -0.03 -20.83
C LEU A 241 1.61 -0.88 -19.88
N GLY A 242 1.32 -2.13 -20.23
CA GLY A 242 0.58 -3.06 -19.38
C GLY A 242 1.27 -3.24 -18.02
N LYS A 243 2.56 -3.61 -18.02
CA LYS A 243 3.34 -3.81 -16.78
C LYS A 243 3.37 -2.56 -15.88
N LEU A 244 3.44 -1.36 -16.46
CA LEU A 244 3.46 -0.11 -15.71
C LEU A 244 2.09 0.23 -15.11
N LEU A 245 1.01 0.01 -15.87
CA LEU A 245 -0.36 0.24 -15.41
C LEU A 245 -0.79 -0.79 -14.34
N ASP A 246 -0.41 -2.06 -14.51
CA ASP A 246 -0.64 -3.12 -13.54
C ASP A 246 0.01 -2.77 -12.21
N ARG A 247 1.26 -2.30 -12.23
CA ARG A 247 1.97 -1.85 -11.02
C ARG A 247 1.24 -0.70 -10.32
N LEU A 248 0.86 0.34 -11.05
CA LEU A 248 0.13 1.47 -10.47
C LEU A 248 -1.19 1.03 -9.80
N LEU A 249 -1.90 0.10 -10.43
CA LEU A 249 -3.17 -0.42 -9.90
C LEU A 249 -2.96 -1.34 -8.69
N GLN A 250 -1.94 -2.21 -8.72
CA GLN A 250 -1.55 -3.05 -7.59
C GLN A 250 -1.12 -2.23 -6.37
N ASP A 251 -0.43 -1.11 -6.60
CA ASP A 251 -0.06 -0.12 -5.57
C ASP A 251 -1.26 0.68 -5.05
N LYS A 252 -2.49 0.34 -5.48
CA LYS A 252 -3.74 1.04 -5.12
C LYS A 252 -3.67 2.53 -5.44
N ALA A 253 -3.00 2.90 -6.52
CA ALA A 253 -3.00 4.28 -7.00
C ALA A 253 -4.45 4.72 -7.28
N ASN A 254 -4.81 5.90 -6.78
CA ASN A 254 -6.09 6.49 -7.09
C ASN A 254 -6.14 6.94 -8.57
N ASN A 255 -7.35 7.25 -9.05
CA ASN A 255 -7.54 7.68 -10.43
C ASN A 255 -6.74 8.96 -10.78
N GLN A 256 -6.45 9.83 -9.81
CA GLN A 256 -5.68 11.04 -10.06
C GLN A 256 -4.21 10.73 -10.31
N ARG A 257 -3.60 9.87 -9.51
CA ARG A 257 -2.20 9.43 -9.65
C ARG A 257 -1.98 8.71 -10.98
N ILE A 258 -2.96 7.90 -11.41
CA ILE A 258 -2.92 7.25 -12.73
C ILE A 258 -2.98 8.30 -13.85
N ARG A 259 -3.88 9.29 -13.76
CA ARG A 259 -3.95 10.39 -14.74
C ARG A 259 -2.66 11.20 -14.79
N ASP A 260 -2.12 11.57 -13.64
CA ASP A 260 -0.88 12.33 -13.53
C ASP A 260 0.29 11.59 -14.20
N TRP A 261 0.35 10.27 -13.99
CA TRP A 261 1.38 9.43 -14.61
C TRP A 261 1.23 9.38 -16.14
N ILE A 262 0.00 9.23 -16.64
CA ILE A 262 -0.29 9.24 -18.08
C ILE A 262 0.15 10.57 -18.69
N GLU A 263 -0.23 11.70 -18.10
CA GLU A 263 0.11 13.04 -18.57
C GLU A 263 1.62 13.30 -18.55
N ALA A 264 2.33 12.78 -17.54
CA ALA A 264 3.77 12.92 -17.41
C ALA A 264 4.54 12.09 -18.43
N ASN A 265 4.10 10.85 -18.69
CA ASN A 265 4.90 9.86 -19.42
C ASN A 265 4.50 9.68 -20.89
N LEU A 266 3.25 9.95 -21.26
CA LEU A 266 2.73 9.68 -22.61
C LEU A 266 2.41 10.99 -23.35
N ASP A 267 2.66 11.00 -24.66
CA ASP A 267 2.21 12.09 -25.53
C ASP A 267 0.78 11.87 -26.05
N GLU A 268 0.26 12.85 -26.79
CA GLU A 268 -1.10 12.81 -27.36
C GLU A 268 -1.27 11.65 -28.36
N GLN A 269 -0.22 11.27 -29.10
CA GLN A 269 -0.26 10.16 -30.04
C GLN A 269 -0.33 8.81 -29.32
N GLN A 270 0.46 8.63 -28.25
CA GLN A 270 0.48 7.42 -27.43
C GLN A 270 -0.83 7.23 -26.68
N THR A 271 -1.39 8.30 -26.10
CA THR A 271 -2.68 8.26 -25.40
C THR A 271 -3.87 8.02 -26.33
N ALA A 272 -3.80 8.48 -27.59
CA ALA A 272 -4.80 8.15 -28.60
C ALA A 272 -4.61 6.75 -29.22
N SER A 273 -3.52 6.05 -28.92
CA SER A 273 -3.19 4.78 -29.58
C SER A 273 -4.08 3.63 -29.09
N ASN A 274 -4.49 2.75 -30.01
CA ASN A 274 -5.23 1.53 -29.68
C ASN A 274 -4.47 0.62 -28.71
N ASN A 275 -3.13 0.65 -28.73
CA ASN A 275 -2.29 -0.16 -27.85
C ASN A 275 -2.42 0.30 -26.39
N PHE A 276 -2.38 1.61 -26.16
CA PHE A 276 -2.60 2.18 -24.83
C PHE A 276 -4.00 1.86 -24.31
N ILE A 277 -5.04 2.04 -25.13
CA ILE A 277 -6.43 1.75 -24.72
C ILE A 277 -6.61 0.28 -24.36
N ARG A 278 -6.02 -0.65 -25.13
CA ARG A 278 -6.05 -2.08 -24.80
C ARG A 278 -5.32 -2.38 -23.49
N ALA A 279 -4.10 -1.86 -23.31
CA ALA A 279 -3.33 -2.06 -22.09
C ALA A 279 -4.09 -1.52 -20.85
N LEU A 280 -4.61 -0.30 -20.92
CA LEU A 280 -5.40 0.31 -19.85
C LEU A 280 -6.64 -0.50 -19.50
N MET A 281 -7.39 -0.93 -20.51
CA MET A 281 -8.59 -1.74 -20.29
C MET A 281 -8.25 -3.09 -19.64
N THR A 282 -7.20 -3.76 -20.14
CA THR A 282 -6.73 -5.03 -19.58
C THR A 282 -6.33 -4.87 -18.11
N SER A 283 -5.47 -3.90 -17.79
CA SER A 283 -5.01 -3.66 -16.42
C SER A 283 -6.14 -3.31 -15.46
N VAL A 284 -7.10 -2.47 -15.88
CA VAL A 284 -8.27 -2.11 -15.07
C VAL A 284 -9.18 -3.32 -14.83
N CYS A 285 -9.44 -4.13 -15.86
CA CYS A 285 -10.23 -5.35 -15.73
C CYS A 285 -9.57 -6.37 -14.82
N GLN A 286 -8.27 -6.62 -14.98
CA GLN A 286 -7.51 -7.52 -14.12
C GLN A 286 -7.53 -7.04 -12.67
N CYS A 287 -7.27 -5.75 -12.42
CA CYS A 287 -7.35 -5.18 -11.09
C CYS A 287 -8.76 -5.36 -10.48
N ALA A 288 -9.82 -5.17 -11.26
CA ALA A 288 -11.19 -5.36 -10.78
C ALA A 288 -11.50 -6.82 -10.44
N ILE A 289 -11.01 -7.77 -11.23
CA ILE A 289 -11.14 -9.22 -10.98
C ILE A 289 -10.40 -9.59 -9.69
N ILE A 290 -9.12 -9.25 -9.57
CA ILE A 290 -8.28 -9.51 -8.39
C ILE A 290 -8.88 -8.87 -7.13
N CYS A 291 -9.34 -7.62 -7.21
CA CYS A 291 -9.97 -6.94 -6.07
C CYS A 291 -11.24 -7.64 -5.59
N LYS A 292 -12.00 -8.28 -6.49
CA LYS A 292 -13.21 -9.05 -6.14
C LYS A 292 -12.85 -10.45 -5.64
N ALA A 293 -11.84 -11.08 -6.21
CA ALA A 293 -11.31 -12.38 -5.79
C ALA A 293 -10.82 -12.33 -4.34
N THR A 294 -9.96 -11.36 -4.01
CA THR A 294 -9.43 -11.15 -2.65
C THR A 294 -10.53 -10.87 -1.61
N LEU A 295 -11.64 -10.24 -2.01
CA LEU A 295 -12.81 -10.07 -1.13
C LEU A 295 -13.49 -11.42 -0.86
N LEU A 296 -13.67 -12.26 -1.89
CA LEU A 296 -14.31 -13.57 -1.75
C LEU A 296 -13.44 -14.52 -0.92
N GLN A 297 -12.13 -14.59 -1.18
CA GLN A 297 -11.18 -15.41 -0.42
C GLN A 297 -11.23 -15.15 1.08
N ARG A 298 -11.53 -13.92 1.51
CA ARG A 298 -11.67 -13.58 2.94
C ARG A 298 -12.81 -14.33 3.64
N TYR A 299 -13.83 -14.74 2.90
CA TYR A 299 -15.04 -15.39 3.45
C TYR A 299 -15.20 -16.85 2.98
N LEU A 300 -14.54 -17.24 1.89
CA LEU A 300 -14.48 -18.60 1.37
C LEU A 300 -13.25 -19.32 1.93
N TYR A 301 -13.15 -19.39 3.26
CA TYR A 301 -11.97 -19.92 3.96
C TYR A 301 -11.99 -21.46 4.11
N ASP A 302 -13.10 -22.10 3.78
CA ASP A 302 -13.23 -23.55 3.77
C ASP A 302 -14.02 -24.03 2.55
N GLU A 303 -13.81 -25.30 2.23
CA GLU A 303 -14.40 -25.95 1.06
C GLU A 303 -15.94 -25.99 1.11
N GLN A 304 -16.57 -25.97 2.30
CA GLN A 304 -18.03 -25.87 2.39
C GLN A 304 -18.53 -24.50 1.95
N LYS A 305 -17.82 -23.41 2.31
CA LYS A 305 -18.15 -22.05 1.89
C LYS A 305 -17.93 -21.87 0.39
N GLU A 306 -16.82 -22.38 -0.14
CA GLU A 306 -16.56 -22.41 -1.58
C GLU A 306 -17.69 -23.13 -2.34
N LEU A 307 -18.13 -24.29 -1.84
CA LEU A 307 -19.27 -25.02 -2.41
C LEU A 307 -20.58 -24.21 -2.37
N GLN A 308 -20.85 -23.49 -1.28
CA GLN A 308 -22.01 -22.59 -1.19
C GLN A 308 -21.92 -21.44 -2.20
N ALA A 309 -20.73 -20.92 -2.49
CA ALA A 309 -20.54 -19.90 -3.52
C ALA A 309 -20.87 -20.46 -4.92
N LEU A 310 -20.49 -21.71 -5.22
CA LEU A 310 -20.84 -22.37 -6.49
C LEU A 310 -22.36 -22.59 -6.63
N TYR A 311 -23.07 -22.92 -5.56
CA TYR A 311 -24.53 -23.00 -5.58
C TYR A 311 -25.19 -21.64 -5.81
N ALA A 312 -24.71 -20.58 -5.13
CA ALA A 312 -25.20 -19.22 -5.34
C ALA A 312 -24.98 -18.77 -6.79
N LEU A 313 -23.82 -19.07 -7.36
CA LEU A 313 -23.49 -18.78 -8.76
C LEU A 313 -24.41 -19.55 -9.73
N GLN A 314 -24.66 -20.84 -9.47
CA GLN A 314 -25.63 -21.62 -10.25
C GLN A 314 -27.03 -21.00 -10.20
N ALA A 315 -27.52 -20.63 -9.02
CA ALA A 315 -28.83 -20.01 -8.85
C ALA A 315 -28.92 -18.67 -9.61
N LEU A 316 -27.85 -17.87 -9.60
CA LEU A 316 -27.76 -16.65 -10.39
C LEU A 316 -27.87 -16.93 -11.90
N MET A 317 -27.19 -17.96 -12.40
CA MET A 317 -27.29 -18.34 -13.81
C MET A 317 -28.72 -18.74 -14.19
N VAL A 318 -29.43 -19.44 -13.31
CA VAL A 318 -30.86 -19.76 -13.52
C VAL A 318 -31.69 -18.49 -13.60
N HIS A 319 -31.48 -17.54 -12.68
CA HIS A 319 -32.21 -16.26 -12.67
C HIS A 319 -31.92 -15.42 -13.93
N MET A 320 -30.72 -15.51 -14.49
CA MET A 320 -30.32 -14.80 -15.72
C MET A 320 -30.69 -15.54 -17.01
N GLU A 321 -31.52 -16.60 -16.93
CA GLU A 321 -31.91 -17.43 -18.08
C GLU A 321 -30.72 -18.11 -18.79
N GLN A 322 -29.66 -18.42 -18.03
CA GLN A 322 -28.52 -19.24 -18.45
C GLN A 322 -27.81 -18.72 -19.72
N PRO A 323 -27.23 -17.51 -19.66
CA PRO A 323 -26.49 -16.95 -20.79
C PRO A 323 -25.31 -17.85 -21.16
N ALA A 324 -25.12 -18.05 -22.47
CA ALA A 324 -24.07 -18.92 -22.98
C ALA A 324 -22.68 -18.47 -22.49
N ASN A 325 -21.85 -19.45 -22.10
CA ASN A 325 -20.46 -19.28 -21.66
C ASN A 325 -20.21 -18.47 -20.39
N LEU A 326 -21.22 -17.80 -19.80
CA LEU A 326 -20.99 -16.95 -18.63
C LEU A 326 -20.57 -17.77 -17.39
N LEU A 327 -21.25 -18.89 -17.12
CA LEU A 327 -20.90 -19.76 -15.99
C LEU A 327 -19.47 -20.31 -16.12
N ARG A 328 -19.08 -20.67 -17.36
CA ARG A 328 -17.73 -21.11 -17.68
C ARG A 328 -16.70 -20.04 -17.37
N MET A 329 -16.93 -18.80 -17.81
CA MET A 329 -16.03 -17.67 -17.52
C MET A 329 -15.87 -17.42 -16.02
N PHE A 330 -16.94 -17.57 -15.22
CA PHE A 330 -16.83 -17.48 -13.77
C PHE A 330 -16.02 -18.62 -13.16
N PHE A 331 -16.18 -19.86 -13.65
CA PHE A 331 -15.41 -21.01 -13.16
C PHE A 331 -13.92 -20.83 -13.46
N ASP A 332 -13.57 -20.45 -14.69
CA ASP A 332 -12.17 -20.16 -15.08
C ASP A 332 -11.59 -19.07 -14.16
N ALA A 333 -12.28 -17.94 -13.99
CA ALA A 333 -11.79 -16.83 -13.16
C ALA A 333 -11.71 -17.16 -11.65
N LEU A 334 -12.63 -17.96 -11.11
CA LEU A 334 -12.61 -18.35 -9.70
C LEU A 334 -11.53 -19.39 -9.40
N TYR A 335 -11.18 -20.21 -10.40
CA TYR A 335 -10.06 -21.15 -10.31
C TYR A 335 -8.72 -20.44 -10.46
N ASP A 336 -8.54 -19.65 -11.54
CA ASP A 336 -7.27 -18.96 -11.85
C ASP A 336 -6.82 -17.99 -10.75
N GLU A 337 -7.77 -17.41 -10.01
CA GLU A 337 -7.51 -16.46 -8.92
C GLU A 337 -7.49 -17.14 -7.53
N ASP A 338 -7.41 -18.47 -7.45
CA ASP A 338 -7.40 -19.25 -6.20
C ASP A 338 -8.56 -18.92 -5.25
N VAL A 339 -9.74 -18.61 -5.79
CA VAL A 339 -10.94 -18.29 -4.97
C VAL A 339 -11.68 -19.57 -4.60
N ILE A 340 -11.69 -20.56 -5.49
CA ILE A 340 -12.35 -21.85 -5.30
C ILE A 340 -11.39 -22.94 -5.74
N LYS A 341 -11.17 -23.92 -4.87
CA LYS A 341 -10.25 -25.02 -5.10
C LYS A 341 -10.89 -26.12 -5.93
N GLU A 342 -10.04 -26.93 -6.54
CA GLU A 342 -10.43 -28.07 -7.38
C GLU A 342 -11.42 -29.01 -6.68
N GLU A 343 -11.20 -29.31 -5.39
CA GLU A 343 -12.05 -30.21 -4.62
C GLU A 343 -13.49 -29.68 -4.48
N ALA A 344 -13.66 -28.37 -4.32
CA ALA A 344 -14.97 -27.74 -4.24
C ALA A 344 -15.72 -27.82 -5.57
N PHE A 345 -15.02 -27.71 -6.70
CA PHE A 345 -15.60 -27.91 -8.03
C PHE A 345 -16.08 -29.36 -8.23
N TYR A 346 -15.30 -30.37 -7.86
CA TYR A 346 -15.72 -31.77 -7.94
C TYR A 346 -16.87 -32.11 -6.98
N LYS A 347 -16.88 -31.53 -5.77
CA LYS A 347 -18.01 -31.68 -4.84
C LYS A 347 -19.27 -31.03 -5.38
N TRP A 348 -19.15 -29.86 -6.00
CA TRP A 348 -20.28 -29.25 -6.69
C TRP A 348 -20.76 -30.16 -7.82
N GLU A 349 -19.87 -30.66 -8.69
CA GLU A 349 -20.23 -31.53 -9.81
C GLU A 349 -21.01 -32.78 -9.37
N SER A 350 -20.51 -33.46 -8.34
CA SER A 350 -21.07 -34.71 -7.81
C SER A 350 -22.24 -34.52 -6.82
N SER A 351 -22.57 -33.28 -6.46
CA SER A 351 -23.59 -32.96 -5.47
C SER A 351 -24.99 -33.45 -5.87
N LYS A 352 -25.65 -34.09 -4.92
CA LYS A 352 -27.04 -34.59 -5.01
C LYS A 352 -27.97 -33.91 -4.01
N ASP A 353 -27.58 -32.76 -3.47
CA ASP A 353 -28.42 -32.01 -2.53
C ASP A 353 -29.76 -31.65 -3.20
N PRO A 354 -30.91 -32.10 -2.68
CA PRO A 354 -32.21 -31.80 -3.27
C PRO A 354 -32.52 -30.30 -3.39
N ALA A 355 -31.98 -29.46 -2.51
CA ALA A 355 -32.21 -28.01 -2.55
C ALA A 355 -31.51 -27.35 -3.75
N GLU A 356 -30.41 -27.95 -4.23
CA GLU A 356 -29.50 -27.34 -5.21
C GLU A 356 -29.61 -27.94 -6.61
N GLN A 357 -30.64 -28.74 -6.88
CA GLN A 357 -30.83 -29.38 -8.19
C GLN A 357 -31.41 -28.44 -9.27
N THR A 358 -31.97 -27.30 -8.86
CA THR A 358 -32.60 -26.35 -9.80
C THR A 358 -31.56 -25.79 -10.77
N GLY A 359 -31.75 -26.03 -12.07
CA GLY A 359 -30.84 -25.58 -13.13
C GLY A 359 -29.51 -26.33 -13.23
N LYS A 360 -29.24 -27.27 -12.32
CA LYS A 360 -27.97 -28.02 -12.23
C LYS A 360 -27.57 -28.72 -13.53
N GLY A 361 -28.52 -29.40 -14.17
CA GLY A 361 -28.25 -30.16 -15.38
C GLY A 361 -27.78 -29.30 -16.57
N VAL A 362 -28.32 -28.08 -16.71
CA VAL A 362 -27.88 -27.17 -17.78
C VAL A 362 -26.56 -26.50 -17.40
N ALA A 363 -26.39 -26.14 -16.12
CA ALA A 363 -25.13 -25.63 -15.60
C ALA A 363 -23.98 -26.61 -15.89
N LEU A 364 -24.13 -27.90 -15.54
CA LEU A 364 -23.15 -28.96 -15.83
C LEU A 364 -22.78 -29.07 -17.31
N LYS A 365 -23.79 -29.01 -18.20
CA LYS A 365 -23.54 -29.02 -19.65
C LYS A 365 -22.72 -27.82 -20.11
N SER A 366 -22.94 -26.64 -19.51
CA SER A 366 -22.23 -25.41 -19.91
C SER A 366 -20.76 -25.38 -19.47
N VAL A 367 -20.39 -26.14 -18.42
CA VAL A 367 -19.02 -26.21 -17.89
C VAL A 367 -18.33 -27.54 -18.13
N THR A 368 -18.88 -28.41 -18.98
CA THR A 368 -18.28 -29.74 -19.26
C THR A 368 -16.82 -29.64 -19.70
N ALA A 369 -16.50 -28.67 -20.58
CA ALA A 369 -15.13 -28.47 -21.05
C ALA A 369 -14.15 -27.99 -19.95
N PHE A 370 -14.65 -27.34 -18.89
CA PHE A 370 -13.80 -26.95 -17.74
C PHE A 370 -13.38 -28.20 -16.97
N PHE A 371 -14.32 -29.08 -16.64
CA PHE A 371 -14.03 -30.32 -15.92
C PHE A 371 -13.25 -31.35 -16.76
N THR A 372 -13.37 -31.32 -18.09
CA THR A 372 -12.47 -32.12 -18.94
C THR A 372 -11.04 -31.66 -18.78
N TRP A 373 -10.80 -30.35 -18.91
CA TRP A 373 -9.47 -29.76 -18.73
C TRP A 373 -8.90 -29.97 -17.32
N LEU A 374 -9.72 -29.81 -16.28
CA LEU A 374 -9.29 -29.94 -14.88
C LEU A 374 -8.72 -31.34 -14.58
N ARG A 375 -9.38 -32.39 -15.08
CA ARG A 375 -8.92 -33.78 -14.94
C ARG A 375 -7.70 -34.10 -15.80
N GLU A 376 -7.60 -33.50 -16.99
CA GLU A 376 -6.43 -33.67 -17.88
C GLU A 376 -5.16 -33.07 -17.24
N ALA A 377 -5.29 -31.93 -16.54
CA ALA A 377 -4.19 -31.30 -15.82
C ALA A 377 -3.73 -32.14 -14.60
N GLU A 378 -4.67 -32.74 -13.85
CA GLU A 378 -4.38 -33.64 -12.72
C GLU A 378 -3.55 -34.86 -13.18
N GLU A 379 -3.93 -35.49 -14.29
CA GLU A 379 -3.24 -36.65 -14.87
C GLU A 379 -1.82 -36.35 -15.41
N GLU A 380 -1.50 -35.10 -15.70
CA GLU A 380 -0.14 -34.67 -16.09
C GLU A 380 0.73 -34.37 -14.87
N SER A 381 0.19 -33.78 -13.80
CA SER A 381 0.94 -33.52 -12.56
C SER A 381 1.34 -34.77 -11.79
N ASP A 382 0.56 -35.86 -11.89
CA ASP A 382 0.88 -37.16 -11.26
C ASP A 382 1.97 -37.96 -12.01
N LYS A 383 2.39 -37.50 -13.19
CA LYS A 383 3.39 -38.16 -14.05
C LYS A 383 4.77 -37.50 -14.02
N GLU A 384 4.91 -36.34 -13.38
CA GLU A 384 6.20 -35.72 -13.02
C GLU A 384 6.61 -36.07 -11.57
#